data_AF-A0A1T5DJS1-F1
#
_entry.id   AF-A0A1T5DJS1-F1
#
_cell.length_a   1.000
_cell.length_b   1.000
_cell.length_c   1.000
_cell.angle_alpha   90.00
_cell.angle_beta   90.00
_cell.angle_gamma   90.00
#
_symmetry.space_group_name_H-M   'P 1'
#
loop_
_entity.id
_entity.type
_entity.pdbx_description
1 polymer ?
#
loop_
_entity_poly.entity_id
_entity_poly.type
_entity_poly.pdbx_seq_one_letter_code
_entity_poly.pdbx_strand_id
1 'polypeptide(L)'
;MFKVPKTRTDFWMGKIRGNKARDLKTESLLVEQGWRVFRIWECALKGPERIDSDVLLLQFTTWLTSSEQLGSIPAEGSQSLI
;
A
#
# COMPACT_ATOMS: atom_id res chain seq x y z
N MET A 1 5.60 -11.50 0.29
CA MET A 1 4.39 -12.36 0.23
C MET A 1 3.81 -12.53 1.62
N PHE A 2 2.60 -12.02 1.84
CA PHE A 2 1.88 -12.22 3.09
C PHE A 2 1.55 -13.71 3.26
N LYS A 3 1.84 -14.28 4.43
CA LYS A 3 1.46 -15.65 4.79
C LYS A 3 0.60 -15.59 6.04
N VAL A 4 -0.57 -16.24 6.00
CA VAL A 4 -1.45 -16.36 7.16
C VAL A 4 -0.70 -17.12 8.26
N PRO A 5 -0.53 -16.55 9.45
CA PRO A 5 0.10 -17.26 10.56
C PRO A 5 -0.72 -18.49 10.94
N LYS A 6 -0.06 -19.64 11.09
CA LYS A 6 -0.71 -20.92 11.46
C LYS A 6 -1.19 -20.94 12.92
N THR A 7 -0.64 -20.07 13.77
CA THR A 7 -0.96 -19.98 15.19
C THR A 7 -1.82 -18.75 15.44
N ARG A 8 -2.94 -18.92 16.17
CA ARG A 8 -3.92 -17.85 16.45
C ARG A 8 -4.46 -17.17 15.18
N THR A 9 -4.80 -17.97 14.17
CA THR A 9 -5.27 -17.51 12.86
C THR A 9 -6.39 -16.47 12.97
N ASP A 10 -7.42 -16.72 13.78
CA ASP A 10 -8.57 -15.81 13.91
C ASP A 10 -8.17 -14.45 14.48
N PHE A 11 -7.27 -14.44 15.47
CA PHE A 11 -6.71 -13.20 16.01
C PHE A 11 -5.93 -12.42 14.95
N TRP A 12 -5.06 -13.09 14.19
CA TRP A 12 -4.28 -12.43 13.14
C TRP A 12 -5.16 -11.92 12.01
N MET A 13 -6.12 -12.71 11.54
CA MET A 13 -7.07 -12.29 10.52
C MET A 13 -7.90 -11.09 10.98
N GLY A 14 -8.38 -11.10 12.22
CA GLY A 14 -9.07 -9.97 12.84
C GLY A 14 -8.20 -8.72 12.90
N LYS A 15 -6.93 -8.87 13.34
CA LYS A 15 -5.97 -7.77 13.40
C LYS A 15 -5.67 -7.18 12.02
N ILE A 16 -5.47 -8.01 11.01
CA ILE A 16 -5.16 -7.57 9.64
C ILE A 16 -6.34 -6.82 9.03
N ARG A 17 -7.56 -7.35 9.18
CA ARG A 17 -8.78 -6.65 8.75
C ARG A 17 -8.93 -5.30 9.47
N GLY A 18 -8.67 -5.28 10.78
CA GLY A 18 -8.68 -4.05 11.58
C GLY A 18 -7.61 -3.04 11.18
N ASN A 19 -6.41 -3.49 10.80
CA ASN A 19 -5.37 -2.63 10.23
C ASN A 19 -5.85 -2.02 8.91
N LYS A 20 -6.31 -2.86 7.95
CA LYS A 20 -6.80 -2.41 6.64
C LYS A 20 -7.91 -1.36 6.77
N ALA A 21 -8.88 -1.58 7.66
CA ALA A 21 -9.96 -0.63 7.90
C ALA A 21 -9.47 0.71 8.49
N ARG A 22 -8.49 0.68 9.40
CA ARG A 22 -7.87 1.89 9.96
C ARG A 22 -7.05 2.65 8.92
N ASP A 23 -6.33 1.94 8.08
CA ASP A 23 -5.51 2.54 7.01
C ASP A 23 -6.42 3.28 6.02
N LEU A 24 -7.49 2.62 5.54
CA LEU A 24 -8.49 3.24 4.67
C LEU A 24 -9.12 4.49 5.31
N LYS A 25 -9.51 4.42 6.58
CA LYS A 25 -10.06 5.58 7.30
C LYS A 25 -9.05 6.72 7.38
N THR A 26 -7.78 6.42 7.66
CA THR A 26 -6.73 7.43 7.79
C THR A 26 -6.45 8.10 6.45
N GLU A 27 -6.42 7.32 5.37
CA GLU A 27 -6.25 7.84 4.01
C GLU A 27 -7.41 8.76 3.61
N SER A 28 -8.66 8.35 3.86
CA SER A 28 -9.81 9.22 3.60
C SER A 28 -9.72 10.54 4.35
N LEU A 29 -9.38 10.51 5.65
CA LEU A 29 -9.24 11.73 6.46
C LEU A 29 -8.12 12.65 5.95
N LEU A 30 -6.99 12.10 5.52
CA LEU A 30 -5.89 12.87 4.95
C LEU A 30 -6.33 13.54 3.64
N VAL A 31 -7.00 12.79 2.77
CA VAL A 31 -7.54 13.32 1.50
C VAL A 31 -8.58 14.41 1.74
N GLU A 32 -9.50 14.23 2.67
CA GLU A 32 -10.50 15.24 3.06
C GLU A 32 -9.84 16.53 3.58
N GLN A 33 -8.67 16.44 4.20
CA GLN A 33 -7.88 17.58 4.65
C GLN A 33 -7.04 18.22 3.52
N GLY A 34 -7.14 17.72 2.30
CA GLY A 34 -6.40 18.21 1.14
C GLY A 34 -4.98 17.63 1.01
N TRP A 35 -4.62 16.61 1.79
CA TRP A 35 -3.37 15.90 1.61
C TRP A 35 -3.45 14.91 0.47
N ARG A 36 -2.34 14.78 -0.26
CA ARG A 36 -2.13 13.71 -1.23
C ARG A 36 -1.40 12.57 -0.53
N VAL A 37 -1.86 11.34 -0.71
CA VAL A 37 -1.30 10.16 -0.04
C VAL A 37 -0.68 9.20 -1.04
N PHE A 38 0.54 8.76 -0.76
CA PHE A 38 1.24 7.78 -1.56
C PHE A 38 1.74 6.62 -0.70
N ARG A 39 1.43 5.39 -1.09
CA ARG A 39 1.80 4.18 -0.35
C ARG A 39 2.87 3.38 -1.07
N ILE A 40 4.04 3.21 -0.45
CA ILE A 40 5.08 2.30 -0.94
C ILE A 40 5.00 1.01 -0.13
N TRP A 41 4.60 -0.08 -0.78
CA TRP A 41 4.55 -1.40 -0.15
C TRP A 41 5.95 -1.99 0.01
N GLU A 42 6.16 -2.76 1.08
CA GLU A 42 7.44 -3.43 1.34
C GLU A 42 7.86 -4.35 0.19
N CYS A 43 6.91 -5.03 -0.46
CA CYS A 43 7.19 -5.94 -1.57
C CYS A 43 7.84 -5.24 -2.77
N ALA A 44 7.55 -3.94 -2.99
CA ALA A 44 8.21 -3.15 -4.03
C ALA A 44 9.67 -2.86 -3.68
N LEU A 45 10.02 -2.81 -2.39
CA LEU A 45 11.36 -2.48 -1.90
C LEU A 45 12.23 -3.73 -1.71
N LYS A 46 11.62 -4.87 -1.35
CA LYS A 46 12.32 -6.09 -0.94
C LYS A 46 11.59 -7.35 -1.36
N GLY A 47 12.37 -8.39 -1.63
CA GLY A 47 11.87 -9.72 -1.95
C GLY A 47 11.69 -9.94 -3.46
N PRO A 48 11.01 -11.04 -3.85
CA PRO A 48 10.92 -11.46 -5.25
C PRO A 48 10.10 -10.52 -6.14
N GLU A 49 9.23 -9.70 -5.54
CA GLU A 49 8.40 -8.69 -6.24
C GLU A 49 9.05 -7.30 -6.23
N ARG A 50 10.32 -7.20 -5.83
CA ARG A 50 11.05 -5.93 -5.76
C ARG A 50 11.06 -5.26 -7.13
N ILE A 51 10.69 -4.00 -7.15
CA ILE A 51 10.76 -3.14 -8.32
C ILE A 51 12.16 -2.52 -8.37
N ASP A 52 12.70 -2.36 -9.57
CA ASP A 52 13.96 -1.66 -9.75
C ASP A 52 13.88 -0.23 -9.18
N SER A 53 14.94 0.21 -8.50
CA SER A 53 14.94 1.49 -7.79
C SER A 53 14.69 2.67 -8.73
N ASP A 54 15.22 2.64 -9.95
CA ASP A 54 15.05 3.73 -10.92
C ASP A 54 13.60 3.78 -11.40
N VAL A 55 12.98 2.61 -11.60
CA VAL A 55 11.55 2.50 -11.95
C VAL A 55 10.67 2.98 -10.80
N LEU A 56 10.99 2.63 -9.56
CA LEU A 56 10.26 3.07 -8.38
C LEU A 56 10.33 4.60 -8.23
N LEU A 57 11.54 5.17 -8.37
CA LEU A 57 11.75 6.62 -8.32
C LEU A 57 11.00 7.33 -9.46
N LEU A 58 11.03 6.78 -10.67
CA LEU A 58 10.29 7.34 -11.80
C LEU A 58 8.77 7.34 -11.55
N GLN A 59 8.20 6.24 -11.05
CA GLN A 59 6.77 6.17 -10.72
C GLN A 59 6.40 7.13 -9.60
N PHE A 60 7.21 7.19 -8.53
CA PHE A 60 6.97 8.10 -7.40
C PHE A 60 7.06 9.57 -7.82
N THR A 61 8.08 9.94 -8.60
CA THR A 61 8.25 11.32 -9.08
C THR A 61 7.16 11.72 -10.07
N THR A 62 6.72 10.79 -10.93
CA THR A 62 5.57 11.00 -11.83
C THR A 62 4.29 11.26 -11.04
N TRP A 63 4.05 10.48 -9.98
CA TRP A 63 2.94 10.76 -9.08
C TRP A 63 3.12 12.13 -8.41
N LEU A 64 4.30 12.42 -7.87
CA LEU A 64 4.57 13.66 -7.14
C LEU A 64 4.25 14.91 -7.98
N THR A 65 4.59 14.89 -9.28
CA THR A 65 4.33 16.00 -10.22
C THR A 65 2.90 16.00 -10.80
N SER A 66 2.12 14.93 -10.61
CA SER A 66 0.71 14.87 -10.99
C SER A 66 -0.21 15.57 -9.98
N SER A 67 -1.50 15.69 -10.31
CA SER A 67 -2.56 16.14 -9.40
C SER A 67 -3.32 14.98 -8.72
N GLU A 68 -2.86 13.75 -8.87
CA GLU A 68 -3.51 12.56 -8.28
C GLU A 68 -3.46 12.61 -6.75
N GLN A 69 -4.61 12.44 -6.09
CA GLN A 69 -4.72 12.50 -4.63
C GLN A 69 -4.22 11.23 -3.94
N LEU A 70 -4.32 10.09 -4.61
CA LEU A 70 -3.88 8.78 -4.11
C LEU A 70 -2.90 8.15 -5.09
N GLY A 71 -1.99 7.34 -4.58
CA GLY A 71 -1.10 6.52 -5.40
C GLY A 71 -0.46 5.42 -4.58
N SER A 72 0.02 4.38 -5.25
CA SER A 72 0.75 3.30 -4.59
C SER A 72 1.79 2.66 -5.49
N ILE A 73 2.81 2.05 -4.88
CA ILE A 73 3.77 1.17 -5.54
C ILE A 73 3.84 -0.17 -4.79
N PRO A 74 3.53 -1.31 -5.44
CA PRO A 74 2.98 -1.40 -6.79
C PRO A 74 1.59 -0.74 -6.88
N ALA A 75 1.17 -0.37 -8.09
CA ALA A 75 -0.14 0.25 -8.32
C ALA A 75 -1.27 -0.71 -7.88
N GLU A 76 -2.25 -0.19 -7.12
CA GLU A 76 -3.43 -0.96 -6.73
C GLU A 76 -4.19 -1.38 -8.00
N GLY A 77 -4.23 -2.70 -8.23
CA GLY A 77 -4.67 -3.31 -9.49
C GLY A 77 -3.84 -4.55 -9.90
N SER A 78 -2.58 -4.65 -9.45
CA SER A 78 -1.73 -5.84 -9.66
C SER A 78 -1.76 -6.85 -8.51
N GLN A 79 -2.42 -6.56 -7.40
CA GLN A 79 -2.64 -7.49 -6.29
C GLN A 79 -4.11 -7.48 -5.86
N SER A 80 -5.01 -7.81 -6.80
CA SER A 80 -6.26 -8.46 -6.40
C SER A 80 -5.90 -9.84 -5.89
N LEU A 81 -6.26 -10.12 -4.62
CA LEU A 81 -6.41 -11.42 -3.94
C LEU A 81 -5.80 -11.40 -2.53
N ILE A 82 -6.42 -10.64 -1.61
CA ILE A 82 -6.66 -11.09 -0.22
C ILE A 82 -8.01 -10.56 0.25
#